data_AF-A0A3E0JDL0-F1
#
_entry.id   AF-A0A3E0JDL0-F1
#
_cell.length_a   1.000
_cell.length_b   1.000
_cell.length_c   1.000
_cell.angle_alpha   90.00
_cell.angle_beta   90.00
_cell.angle_gamma   90.00
#
_symmetry.space_group_name_H-M   'P 1'
#
loop_
_entity.id
_entity.type
_entity.pdbx_description
1 polymer ?
#
loop_
_entity_poly.entity_id
_entity_poly.type
_entity_poly.pdbx_seq_one_letter_code
_entity_poly.pdbx_strand_id
1 'polypeptide(L)'
;MGISVIVLVFFAIVGILMVVVSSLIVKKQGRGPLPYKRSLSIGGILLVHWVLWLSGFYALLPVRVADAIFLPVWFVLCAFGVVFAGLEFKNNAAFAIPLAGFTFVSFVFALFMEGLSQM
;
A
#
# COMPACT_ATOMS: atom_id res chain seq x y z
N MET A 1 12.26 12.28 14.81
CA MET A 1 11.53 12.98 13.72
C MET A 1 12.14 12.77 12.34
N GLY A 2 13.47 12.86 12.15
CA GLY A 2 14.09 12.72 10.81
C GLY A 2 13.84 11.38 10.10
N ILE A 3 13.94 10.25 10.80
CA ILE A 3 13.78 8.91 10.19
C ILE A 3 12.35 8.67 9.69
N SER A 4 11.31 9.00 10.47
CA SER A 4 9.91 8.90 10.02
C SER A 4 9.64 9.72 8.76
N VAL A 5 10.20 10.93 8.66
CA VAL A 5 10.02 11.78 7.48
C VAL A 5 10.72 11.17 6.26
N ILE A 6 11.93 10.65 6.42
CA ILE A 6 12.66 9.98 5.32
C ILE A 6 11.89 8.75 4.82
N VAL A 7 11.37 7.93 5.74
CA VAL A 7 10.56 6.75 5.40
C VAL A 7 9.26 7.19 4.70
N LEU A 8 8.60 8.25 5.16
CA LEU A 8 7.38 8.78 4.54
C LEU A 8 7.64 9.28 3.11
N VAL A 9 8.73 10.01 2.90
CA VAL A 9 9.17 10.44 1.57
C VAL A 9 9.47 9.23 0.67
N PHE A 10 10.15 8.21 1.20
CA PHE A 10 10.42 6.98 0.45
C PHE A 10 9.13 6.29 0.00
N PHE A 11 8.17 6.08 0.92
CA PHE A 11 6.88 5.46 0.59
C PHE A 11 6.04 6.30 -0.37
N ALA A 12 6.07 7.62 -0.24
CA ALA A 12 5.42 8.54 -1.17
C ALA A 12 6.04 8.46 -2.58
N ILE A 13 7.38 8.42 -2.68
CA ILE A 13 8.10 8.25 -3.95
C ILE A 13 7.76 6.91 -4.59
N VAL A 14 7.76 5.81 -3.81
CA VAL A 14 7.38 4.47 -4.30
C VAL A 14 5.96 4.50 -4.85
N GLY A 15 5.01 5.08 -4.12
CA GLY A 15 3.63 5.21 -4.56
C GLY A 15 3.46 6.05 -5.83
N ILE A 16 4.16 7.19 -5.93
CA ILE A 16 4.17 8.02 -7.14
C ILE A 16 4.76 7.26 -8.32
N LEU A 17 5.87 6.54 -8.10
CA LEU A 17 6.49 5.70 -9.14
C LEU A 17 5.52 4.63 -9.63
N MET A 18 4.76 3.97 -8.75
CA MET A 18 3.75 2.99 -9.18
C MET A 18 2.74 3.58 -10.17
N VAL A 19 2.23 4.78 -9.88
CA VAL A 19 1.22 5.45 -10.71
C VAL A 19 1.83 5.98 -12.00
N VAL A 20 2.99 6.63 -11.91
CA VAL A 20 3.68 7.25 -13.05
C VAL A 20 4.22 6.19 -14.01
N VAL A 21 4.88 5.15 -13.52
CA VAL A 21 5.42 4.06 -14.35
C VAL A 21 4.28 3.35 -15.09
N SER A 22 3.17 3.08 -14.42
CA SER A 22 2.00 2.45 -15.06
C SER A 22 1.38 3.34 -16.13
N SER A 23 1.29 4.65 -15.87
CA SER A 23 0.78 5.62 -16.84
C SER A 23 1.71 5.81 -18.03
N LEU A 24 3.03 5.80 -17.80
CA LEU A 24 4.04 5.92 -18.84
C LEU A 24 4.11 4.68 -19.72
N ILE A 25 4.02 3.47 -19.14
CA ILE A 25 4.05 2.22 -19.92
C ILE A 25 2.84 2.12 -20.85
N VAL A 26 1.65 2.47 -20.36
CA VAL A 26 0.43 2.55 -21.17
C VAL A 26 0.61 3.52 -22.34
N LYS A 27 1.22 4.70 -22.09
CA LYS A 27 1.41 5.74 -23.10
C LYS A 27 2.52 5.42 -24.11
N LYS A 28 3.62 4.77 -23.68
CA LYS A 28 4.83 4.56 -24.49
C LYS A 28 4.78 3.29 -25.33
N GLN A 29 4.10 2.23 -24.86
CA GLN A 29 4.08 0.95 -25.57
C GLN A 29 2.78 0.70 -26.35
N GLY A 30 1.72 1.50 -26.15
CA GLY A 30 0.39 1.18 -26.69
C GLY A 30 -0.14 -0.18 -26.21
N ARG A 31 0.53 -0.78 -25.21
CA ARG A 31 0.31 -2.13 -24.72
C ARG A 31 -0.45 -2.07 -23.42
N GLY A 32 -1.75 -2.23 -23.55
CA GLY A 32 -2.58 -2.74 -22.46
C GLY A 32 -3.61 -1.74 -21.96
N PRO A 33 -4.73 -2.27 -21.43
CA PRO A 33 -5.73 -1.45 -20.77
C PRO A 33 -5.12 -0.66 -19.60
N LEU A 34 -5.73 0.49 -19.31
CA LEU A 34 -5.48 1.19 -18.05
C LEU A 34 -5.69 0.23 -16.87
N PRO A 35 -4.95 0.43 -15.75
CA PRO A 35 -5.18 -0.37 -14.55
C PRO A 35 -6.64 -0.30 -14.12
N TYR A 36 -7.16 -1.38 -13.55
CA TYR A 36 -8.53 -1.33 -13.05
C TYR A 36 -8.66 -0.26 -11.97
N LYS A 37 -9.72 0.54 -12.03
CA LYS A 37 -9.99 1.59 -11.03
C LYS A 37 -9.94 1.03 -9.60
N ARG A 38 -10.42 -0.20 -9.38
CA ARG A 38 -10.39 -0.89 -8.08
C ARG A 38 -8.96 -1.20 -7.60
N SER A 39 -8.10 -1.63 -8.52
CA SER A 39 -6.68 -1.91 -8.26
C SER A 39 -5.93 -0.62 -7.93
N LEU A 40 -6.24 0.47 -8.65
CA LEU A 40 -5.72 1.80 -8.33
C LEU A 40 -6.21 2.29 -6.96
N SER A 41 -7.51 2.08 -6.65
CA SER A 41 -8.10 2.47 -5.37
C SER A 41 -7.44 1.73 -4.20
N ILE A 42 -7.22 0.41 -4.29
CA ILE A 42 -6.59 -0.33 -3.19
C ILE A 42 -5.13 0.11 -2.98
N GLY A 43 -4.38 0.34 -4.07
CA GLY A 43 -3.02 0.88 -3.98
C GLY A 43 -3.00 2.26 -3.32
N GLY A 44 -3.93 3.14 -3.67
CA GLY A 44 -4.08 4.46 -3.06
C GLY A 44 -4.46 4.39 -1.58
N ILE A 45 -5.42 3.54 -1.21
CA ILE A 45 -5.83 3.37 0.20
C ILE A 45 -4.68 2.82 1.04
N LEU A 46 -3.93 1.84 0.52
CA LEU A 46 -2.77 1.26 1.20
C LEU A 46 -1.67 2.31 1.40
N LEU A 47 -1.43 3.19 0.43
CA LEU A 47 -0.51 4.32 0.55
C LEU A 47 -0.97 5.32 1.62
N VAL A 48 -2.26 5.68 1.62
CA VAL A 48 -2.83 6.55 2.67
C VAL A 48 -2.67 5.92 4.04
N HIS A 49 -2.88 4.61 4.17
CA HIS A 49 -2.71 3.89 5.43
C HIS A 49 -1.26 3.97 5.95
N TRP A 50 -0.27 3.81 5.06
CA TRP A 50 1.15 4.04 5.38
C TRP A 50 1.42 5.47 5.88
N VAL A 51 0.86 6.48 5.23
CA VAL A 51 1.02 7.88 5.65
C VAL A 51 0.38 8.14 7.01
N LEU A 52 -0.82 7.61 7.26
CA LEU A 52 -1.49 7.71 8.57
C LEU A 52 -0.65 7.08 9.68
N TRP A 53 -0.03 5.93 9.41
CA TRP A 53 0.86 5.30 10.38
C TRP A 53 2.14 6.11 10.62
N LEU A 54 2.85 6.51 9.56
CA LEU A 54 4.12 7.23 9.67
C LEU A 54 3.99 8.63 10.25
N SER A 55 2.84 9.29 10.05
CA SER A 55 2.53 10.58 10.67
C SER A 55 2.17 10.46 12.16
N GLY A 56 1.99 9.25 12.68
CA GLY A 56 1.56 9.02 14.06
C GLY A 56 0.08 9.34 14.29
N PHE A 57 -0.75 9.41 13.23
CA PHE A 57 -2.17 9.74 13.35
C PHE A 57 -2.90 8.80 14.33
N TYR A 58 -2.57 7.52 14.32
CA TYR A 58 -3.19 6.54 15.23
C TYR A 58 -2.86 6.79 16.71
N ALA A 59 -1.80 7.52 17.04
CA ALA A 59 -1.48 7.90 18.42
C ALA A 59 -2.38 9.05 18.94
N LEU A 60 -3.08 9.76 18.05
CA LEU A 60 -4.07 10.78 18.42
C LEU A 60 -5.43 10.17 18.80
N LEU A 61 -5.65 8.90 18.43
CA LEU A 61 -6.86 8.17 18.76
C LEU A 61 -6.76 7.55 20.17
N PRO A 62 -7.88 7.34 20.87
CA PRO A 62 -7.89 6.56 22.09
C PRO A 62 -7.29 5.16 21.84
N VAL A 63 -6.40 4.70 22.73
CA VAL A 63 -5.63 3.45 22.58
C VAL A 63 -6.51 2.27 22.15
N ARG A 64 -7.64 2.07 22.84
CA ARG A 64 -8.58 0.98 22.54
C ARG A 64 -9.15 1.03 21.13
N VAL A 65 -9.36 2.22 20.59
CA VAL A 65 -9.89 2.42 19.24
C VAL A 65 -8.79 2.21 18.22
N ALA A 66 -7.60 2.77 18.47
CA ALA A 66 -6.44 2.61 17.60
C ALA A 66 -6.09 1.13 17.41
N ASP A 67 -5.95 0.37 18.50
CA ASP A 67 -5.60 -1.06 18.45
C ASP A 67 -6.66 -1.90 17.73
N ALA A 68 -7.94 -1.57 17.91
CA ALA A 68 -9.04 -2.31 17.29
C ALA A 68 -9.15 -2.10 15.78
N ILE A 69 -8.69 -0.96 15.25
CA ILE A 69 -8.84 -0.64 13.82
C ILE A 69 -7.54 -0.79 13.05
N PHE A 70 -6.42 -0.38 13.62
CA PHE A 70 -5.17 -0.19 12.89
C PHE A 70 -4.69 -1.48 12.24
N LEU A 71 -4.42 -2.50 13.05
CA LEU A 71 -3.88 -3.79 12.62
C LEU A 71 -4.89 -4.60 11.78
N PRO A 72 -6.16 -4.75 12.20
CA PRO A 72 -7.15 -5.48 11.41
C PRO A 72 -7.42 -4.85 10.04
N VAL A 73 -7.52 -3.52 9.95
CA VAL A 73 -7.70 -2.84 8.66
C VAL A 73 -6.48 -3.04 7.77
N TRP A 74 -5.27 -2.98 8.34
CA TRP A 74 -4.05 -3.20 7.57
C TRP A 74 -4.01 -4.60 6.94
N PHE A 75 -4.37 -5.64 7.70
CA PHE A 75 -4.47 -7.00 7.16
C PHE A 75 -5.51 -7.14 6.06
N VAL A 76 -6.70 -6.54 6.24
CA VAL A 76 -7.75 -6.55 5.22
C VAL A 76 -7.27 -5.86 3.94
N LEU A 77 -6.59 -4.72 4.05
CA LEU A 77 -6.00 -4.03 2.91
C LEU A 77 -4.94 -4.89 2.21
N CYS A 78 -4.14 -5.64 2.97
CA CYS A 78 -3.16 -6.56 2.39
C CYS A 78 -3.86 -7.70 1.61
N ALA A 79 -4.90 -8.30 2.19
CA ALA A 79 -5.67 -9.36 1.53
C ALA A 79 -6.29 -8.86 0.21
N PHE A 80 -6.91 -7.68 0.21
CA PHE A 80 -7.42 -7.06 -1.01
C PHE A 80 -6.30 -6.72 -1.99
N GLY A 81 -5.16 -6.23 -1.51
CA GLY A 81 -3.98 -5.95 -2.33
C GLY A 81 -3.50 -7.16 -3.11
N VAL A 82 -3.45 -8.34 -2.47
CA VAL A 82 -3.06 -9.61 -3.14
C VAL A 82 -4.10 -10.00 -4.19
N VAL A 83 -5.39 -9.94 -3.87
CA VAL A 83 -6.46 -10.29 -4.81
C VAL A 83 -6.44 -9.37 -6.03
N PHE A 84 -6.39 -8.05 -5.83
CA PHE A 84 -6.38 -7.09 -6.93
C PHE A 84 -5.08 -7.13 -7.73
N ALA A 85 -3.92 -7.37 -7.10
CA ALA A 85 -2.68 -7.58 -7.83
C ALA A 85 -2.74 -8.83 -8.72
N GLY A 86 -3.32 -9.93 -8.22
CA GLY A 86 -3.52 -11.16 -9.01
C GLY A 86 -4.46 -10.97 -10.20
N LEU A 87 -5.56 -10.23 -10.01
CA LEU A 87 -6.48 -9.86 -11.09
C LEU A 87 -5.81 -8.94 -12.12
N GLU A 88 -5.02 -7.97 -11.65
CA GLU A 88 -4.32 -7.02 -12.50
C GLU A 88 -3.18 -7.66 -13.30
N PHE A 89 -2.60 -8.77 -12.82
CA PHE A 89 -1.48 -9.43 -13.50
C PHE A 89 -1.81 -9.85 -14.93
N LYS A 90 -3.08 -10.20 -15.21
CA LYS A 90 -3.57 -10.55 -16.55
C LYS A 90 -3.92 -9.32 -17.41
N ASN A 91 -4.22 -8.19 -16.79
CA ASN A 91 -4.65 -6.96 -17.47
C ASN A 91 -3.46 -6.01 -17.73
N ASN A 92 -2.75 -5.67 -16.66
CA ASN A 92 -1.62 -4.76 -16.66
C ASN A 92 -0.55 -5.25 -15.65
N ALA A 93 0.30 -6.18 -16.11
CA ALA A 93 1.39 -6.73 -15.31
C ALA A 93 2.35 -5.64 -14.77
N ALA A 94 2.48 -4.52 -15.49
CA ALA A 94 3.35 -3.43 -15.08
C ALA A 94 2.85 -2.69 -13.83
N PHE A 95 1.52 -2.61 -13.60
CA PHE A 95 0.96 -2.11 -12.35
C PHE A 95 0.82 -3.21 -11.29
N ALA A 96 0.55 -4.44 -11.72
CA ALA A 96 0.39 -5.58 -10.82
C ALA A 96 1.66 -5.90 -10.02
N ILE A 97 2.84 -5.88 -10.65
CA ILE A 97 4.11 -6.20 -9.99
C ILE A 97 4.42 -5.23 -8.84
N PRO A 98 4.40 -3.90 -9.06
CA PRO A 98 4.54 -2.96 -7.96
C PRO A 98 3.47 -3.16 -6.89
N LEU A 99 2.19 -3.29 -7.27
CA LEU A 99 1.09 -3.44 -6.30
C LEU A 99 1.29 -4.66 -5.41
N ALA A 100 1.70 -5.80 -5.99
CA ALA A 100 2.05 -7.00 -5.25
C ALA A 100 3.23 -6.76 -4.29
N GLY A 101 4.31 -6.12 -4.76
CA GLY A 101 5.47 -5.81 -3.93
C GLY A 101 5.13 -4.90 -2.74
N PHE A 102 4.35 -3.85 -2.97
CA PHE A 102 3.91 -2.93 -1.93
C PHE A 102 2.98 -3.58 -0.91
N THR A 103 2.09 -4.45 -1.39
CA THR A 103 1.22 -5.27 -0.56
C THR A 103 2.03 -6.23 0.30
N PHE A 104 3.05 -6.88 -0.27
CA PHE A 104 3.91 -7.81 0.45
C PHE A 104 4.70 -7.12 1.57
N VAL A 105 5.32 -5.97 1.28
CA VAL A 105 6.01 -5.17 2.29
C VAL A 105 5.05 -4.76 3.41
N SER A 106 3.84 -4.31 3.04
CA SER A 106 2.79 -3.96 4.00
C SER A 106 2.39 -5.12 4.90
N PHE A 107 2.28 -6.32 4.34
CA PHE A 107 1.94 -7.53 5.09
C PHE A 107 3.04 -7.93 6.08
N VAL A 108 4.31 -7.88 5.66
CA VAL A 108 5.45 -8.14 6.56
C VAL A 108 5.47 -7.14 7.71
N PHE A 109 5.19 -5.87 7.45
CA PHE A 109 5.08 -4.86 8.50
C PHE A 109 3.90 -5.12 9.46
N ALA A 110 2.74 -5.49 8.94
CA ALA A 110 1.59 -5.85 9.76
C ALA A 110 1.92 -7.03 10.71
N LEU A 111 2.56 -8.09 10.18
CA LEU A 111 3.02 -9.22 11.00
C LEU A 111 4.05 -8.81 12.05
N PHE A 112 4.99 -7.93 11.69
CA PHE A 112 6.00 -7.45 12.65
C PHE A 112 5.35 -6.64 13.79
N MET A 113 4.37 -5.80 13.46
CA MET A 113 3.61 -5.02 14.46
C MET A 113 2.75 -5.92 15.34
N GLU A 114 2.13 -6.97 14.80
CA GLU A 114 1.39 -7.97 15.57
C GLU A 114 2.33 -8.77 16.50
N GLY A 115 3.49 -9.19 16.00
CA GLY A 115 4.49 -9.88 16.83
C GLY A 115 5.04 -9.01 17.96
N LEU A 116 5.22 -7.71 17.71
CA LEU A 116 5.63 -6.75 18.74
C LEU A 116 4.53 -6.45 19.76
N SER A 117 3.25 -6.49 19.37
CA SER A 117 2.14 -6.22 20.31
C SER A 117 1.87 -7.37 21.28
N GLN A 118 2.34 -8.58 20.96
CA GLN A 118 2.22 -9.76 21.82
C GLN A 118 3.38 -9.92 22.82
N MET A 119 4.41 -9.08 22.75
CA MET A 119 5.53 -9.01 23.71
C MET A 119 5.26 -7.97 24.79
#